data_AF-A0A538SGP1-F1
#
_entry.id   AF-A0A538SGP1-F1
#
_cell.length_a   1.000
_cell.length_b   1.000
_cell.length_c   1.000
_cell.angle_alpha   90.00
_cell.angle_beta   90.00
_cell.angle_gamma   90.00
#
_symmetry.space_group_name_H-M   'P 1'
#
loop_
_entity.id
_entity.type
_entity.pdbx_description
1 polymer ?
#
loop_
_entity_poly.entity_id
_entity_poly.type
_entity_poly.pdbx_seq_one_letter_code
_entity_poly.pdbx_strand_id
1 'polypeptide(L)'
;MMCHLGPGGAALREPFGRGSHSRLTRERCTDLGPARAFGAQRCPCQRELRAMPAIDALECAEVVRLLDDYLDRELSPGQMRLLEKHLEVCAVCAVEARFEDSVLREMREKLQRISVPPGLEARVRRALARARLGEDNDRPARE
;
A
#
# COMPACT_ATOMS: atom_id res chain seq x y z
N MET A 1 67.24 -12.28 12.78
CA MET A 1 65.95 -12.89 13.17
C MET A 1 65.73 -14.10 12.28
N MET A 2 65.77 -15.29 12.88
CA MET A 2 65.78 -16.58 12.20
C MET A 2 64.37 -17.02 11.82
N CYS A 3 64.26 -17.57 10.61
CA CYS A 3 63.11 -18.31 10.12
C CYS A 3 63.07 -19.70 10.76
N HIS A 4 61.90 -20.14 11.25
CA HIS A 4 61.58 -21.55 11.41
C HIS A 4 60.13 -21.80 11.01
N LEU A 5 59.95 -22.36 9.81
CA LEU A 5 58.79 -23.16 9.48
C LEU A 5 58.99 -24.56 10.07
N GLY A 6 57.96 -25.07 10.75
CA GLY A 6 57.81 -26.46 11.14
C GLY A 6 56.42 -26.96 10.69
N PRO A 7 56.31 -28.13 10.02
CA PRO A 7 55.05 -28.62 9.46
C PRO A 7 54.35 -29.65 10.36
N GLY A 8 53.06 -29.87 10.07
CA GLY A 8 52.40 -31.17 10.26
C GLY A 8 51.42 -31.25 11.43
N GLY A 9 50.22 -31.77 11.17
CA GLY A 9 49.37 -32.29 12.24
C GLY A 9 47.86 -32.21 11.99
N ALA A 10 47.36 -33.12 11.16
CA ALA A 10 46.08 -33.83 11.24
C ALA A 10 44.84 -33.15 11.86
N ALA A 11 43.83 -33.08 10.99
CA ALA A 11 42.40 -33.15 11.26
C ALA A 11 41.99 -33.97 12.50
N LEU A 12 41.13 -33.38 13.33
CA LEU A 12 40.10 -34.10 14.04
C LEU A 12 38.78 -33.32 13.95
N ARG A 13 37.86 -33.92 13.18
CA ARG A 13 36.41 -33.83 13.32
C ARG A 13 36.03 -34.16 14.77
N GLU A 14 34.97 -33.54 15.27
CA GLU A 14 33.80 -34.23 15.83
C GLU A 14 32.62 -33.24 15.92
N PRO A 15 31.36 -33.74 15.96
CA PRO A 15 30.18 -33.04 15.45
C PRO A 15 29.27 -32.55 16.58
N PHE A 16 28.69 -31.36 16.42
CA PHE A 16 27.57 -30.94 17.26
C PHE A 16 26.46 -30.30 16.45
N GLY A 17 25.25 -30.86 16.62
CA GLY A 17 24.01 -30.10 16.66
C GLY A 17 23.28 -29.89 15.34
N ARG A 18 22.45 -30.88 14.97
CA ARG A 18 21.29 -30.68 14.10
C ARG A 18 20.37 -29.61 14.69
N GLY A 19 20.35 -28.44 14.07
CA GLY A 19 19.31 -27.42 14.22
C GLY A 19 18.96 -26.92 12.83
N SER A 20 17.79 -27.33 12.34
CA SER A 20 17.26 -27.02 11.01
C SER A 20 16.92 -25.54 10.86
N HIS A 21 17.94 -24.72 10.64
CA HIS A 21 17.78 -23.42 10.01
C HIS A 21 18.19 -23.60 8.55
N SER A 22 17.23 -23.54 7.63
CA SER A 22 17.48 -23.44 6.19
C SER A 22 18.13 -22.09 5.88
N ARG A 23 19.38 -21.92 6.30
CA ARG A 23 20.30 -20.91 5.81
C ARG A 23 20.74 -21.37 4.42
N LEU A 24 19.87 -21.14 3.43
CA LEU A 24 20.32 -21.20 2.04
C LEU A 24 21.18 -19.96 1.82
N THR A 25 22.48 -20.15 2.09
CA THR A 25 23.54 -19.23 1.73
C THR A 25 23.48 -18.96 0.23
N ARG A 26 23.66 -17.69 -0.12
CA ARG A 26 23.62 -17.05 -1.45
C ARG A 26 24.58 -17.63 -2.50
N GLU A 27 25.21 -18.78 -2.24
CA GLU A 27 26.44 -19.24 -2.89
C GLU A 27 26.24 -20.46 -3.81
N ARG A 28 25.00 -20.76 -4.23
CA ARG A 28 24.71 -21.86 -5.18
C ARG A 28 23.85 -21.44 -6.37
N CYS A 29 24.21 -20.32 -7.00
CA CYS A 29 23.62 -19.93 -8.29
C CYS A 29 24.62 -19.84 -9.44
N THR A 30 25.88 -20.23 -9.27
CA THR A 30 26.93 -20.01 -10.28
C THR A 30 27.47 -21.26 -10.96
N ASP A 31 26.94 -22.46 -10.69
CA ASP A 31 27.40 -23.70 -11.34
C ASP A 31 26.61 -24.11 -12.60
N LEU A 32 25.86 -23.19 -13.22
CA LEU A 32 25.22 -23.44 -14.52
C LEU A 32 25.82 -22.49 -15.55
N GLY A 33 26.57 -23.10 -16.47
CA GLY A 33 27.45 -22.50 -17.47
C GLY A 33 26.82 -21.49 -18.45
N PRO A 34 27.59 -21.08 -19.47
CA PRO A 34 27.31 -19.86 -20.20
C PRO A 34 26.03 -20.00 -21.02
N ALA A 35 25.16 -19.01 -20.83
CA ALA A 35 23.97 -18.76 -21.59
C ALA A 35 24.23 -18.88 -23.10
N ARG A 36 23.47 -19.74 -23.78
CA ARG A 36 23.05 -19.55 -25.17
C ARG A 36 21.89 -20.48 -25.53
N ALA A 37 20.78 -19.84 -25.90
CA ALA A 37 19.68 -20.34 -26.73
C ALA A 37 18.82 -21.49 -26.17
N PHE A 38 17.70 -21.14 -25.51
CA PHE A 38 16.33 -21.32 -26.04
C PHE A 38 15.30 -21.05 -24.92
N GLY A 39 14.44 -20.05 -25.10
CA GLY A 39 13.09 -20.01 -24.56
C GLY A 39 12.91 -20.04 -23.04
N ALA A 40 12.96 -18.86 -22.41
CA ALA A 40 11.94 -18.37 -21.46
C ALA A 40 11.33 -19.36 -20.42
N GLN A 41 12.10 -20.26 -19.81
CA GLN A 41 11.61 -21.12 -18.74
C GLN A 41 12.24 -20.74 -17.40
N ARG A 42 11.43 -20.01 -16.65
CA ARG A 42 11.73 -19.25 -15.43
C ARG A 42 12.18 -20.19 -14.30
N CYS A 43 13.14 -19.70 -13.51
CA CYS A 43 13.72 -20.42 -12.39
C CYS A 43 12.65 -20.82 -11.34
N PRO A 44 12.68 -22.04 -10.77
CA PRO A 44 11.67 -22.49 -9.79
C PRO A 44 11.63 -21.67 -8.50
N CYS A 45 12.75 -21.04 -8.10
CA CYS A 45 12.84 -20.24 -6.88
C CYS A 45 12.36 -18.78 -7.04
N GLN A 46 12.07 -18.31 -8.25
CA GLN A 46 11.51 -16.96 -8.46
C GLN A 46 9.97 -16.94 -8.33
N ARG A 47 9.33 -18.10 -8.10
CA ARG A 47 7.87 -18.22 -8.08
C ARG A 47 7.20 -17.69 -6.81
N GLU A 48 7.97 -17.49 -5.73
CA GLU A 48 7.43 -17.13 -4.41
C GLU A 48 7.36 -15.61 -4.14
N LEU A 49 7.57 -14.75 -5.15
CA LEU A 49 7.46 -13.29 -5.03
C LEU A 49 6.28 -12.67 -5.81
N ARG A 50 5.29 -13.46 -6.24
CA ARG A 50 4.02 -12.96 -6.81
C ARG A 50 2.83 -13.78 -6.35
N ALA A 51 2.53 -13.68 -5.07
CA ALA A 51 1.18 -13.87 -4.56
C ALA A 51 1.12 -13.11 -3.23
N MET A 52 0.87 -11.80 -3.29
CA MET A 52 0.33 -11.14 -2.11
C MET A 52 -1.01 -11.81 -1.82
N PRO A 53 -1.31 -12.12 -0.54
CA PRO A 53 -2.56 -12.76 -0.17
C PRO A 53 -3.71 -11.92 -0.74
N ALA A 54 -4.77 -12.60 -1.19
CA ALA A 54 -5.99 -11.98 -1.67
C ALA A 54 -6.60 -11.12 -0.54
N ILE A 55 -6.08 -9.90 -0.41
CA ILE A 55 -6.57 -8.90 0.52
C ILE A 55 -7.49 -8.01 -0.31
N ASP A 56 -8.77 -8.32 -0.12
CA ASP A 56 -9.93 -7.57 -0.52
C ASP A 56 -10.21 -7.54 -2.03
N ALA A 57 -11.49 -7.43 -2.38
CA ALA A 57 -12.01 -7.60 -3.72
C ALA A 57 -11.50 -6.55 -4.76
N LEU A 58 -10.50 -5.75 -4.39
CA LEU A 58 -9.85 -4.73 -5.20
C LEU A 58 -8.34 -4.96 -5.22
N GLU A 59 -7.80 -5.17 -6.41
CA GLU A 59 -6.36 -5.19 -6.62
C GLU A 59 -5.78 -3.76 -6.51
N CYS A 60 -4.52 -3.62 -6.12
CA CYS A 60 -3.88 -2.30 -5.99
C CYS A 60 -3.98 -1.46 -7.28
N ALA A 61 -3.94 -2.09 -8.46
CA ALA A 61 -4.08 -1.40 -9.74
C ALA A 61 -5.51 -0.86 -9.99
N GLU A 62 -6.53 -1.52 -9.43
CA GLU A 62 -7.91 -1.03 -9.42
C GLU A 62 -8.04 0.13 -8.44
N VAL A 63 -7.43 0.01 -7.26
CA VAL A 63 -7.43 1.07 -6.24
C VAL A 63 -6.86 2.37 -6.78
N VAL A 64 -5.67 2.34 -7.39
CA VAL A 64 -5.03 3.53 -7.96
C VAL A 64 -5.91 4.21 -9.03
N ARG A 65 -6.66 3.43 -9.83
CA ARG A 65 -7.58 3.99 -10.83
C ARG A 65 -8.80 4.68 -10.21
N LEU A 66 -9.20 4.27 -9.01
CA LEU A 66 -10.38 4.80 -8.32
C LEU A 66 -10.03 5.89 -7.31
N LEU A 67 -8.75 6.27 -7.16
CA LEU A 67 -8.34 7.25 -6.15
C LEU A 67 -8.92 8.64 -6.42
N ASP A 68 -8.92 9.10 -7.68
CA ASP A 68 -9.51 10.39 -8.04
C ASP A 68 -11.00 10.45 -7.64
N ASP A 69 -11.80 9.47 -8.08
CA ASP A 69 -13.23 9.36 -7.74
C ASP A 69 -13.45 9.23 -6.22
N TYR A 70 -12.53 8.57 -5.51
CA TYR A 70 -12.57 8.45 -4.06
C TYR A 70 -12.36 9.80 -3.37
N LEU A 71 -11.36 10.57 -3.80
CA LEU A 71 -11.03 11.88 -3.24
C LEU A 71 -12.14 12.90 -3.51
N ASP A 72 -12.79 12.82 -4.67
CA ASP A 72 -13.93 13.65 -5.04
C ASP A 72 -15.26 13.15 -4.45
N ARG A 73 -15.25 11.98 -3.80
CA ARG A 73 -16.41 11.31 -3.19
C ARG A 73 -17.51 10.94 -4.18
N GLU A 74 -17.13 10.56 -5.40
CA GLU A 74 -18.03 10.16 -6.48
C GLU A 74 -18.28 8.66 -6.54
N LEU A 75 -17.55 7.88 -5.73
CA LEU A 75 -17.76 6.43 -5.61
C LEU A 75 -19.09 6.08 -4.93
N SER A 76 -19.68 4.96 -5.37
CA SER A 76 -20.84 4.39 -4.67
C SER A 76 -20.47 4.01 -3.22
N PRO A 77 -21.44 3.96 -2.28
CA PRO A 77 -21.15 3.59 -0.90
C PRO A 77 -20.50 2.21 -0.75
N GLY A 78 -20.78 1.27 -1.68
CA GLY A 78 -20.15 -0.04 -1.70
C GLY A 78 -18.68 0.02 -2.09
N GLN A 79 -18.36 0.76 -3.15
CA GLN A 79 -16.99 0.96 -3.63
C GLN A 79 -16.16 1.74 -2.61
N MET A 80 -16.73 2.78 -2.01
CA MET A 80 -16.09 3.56 -0.95
C MET A 80 -15.57 2.65 0.17
N ARG A 81 -16.42 1.77 0.69
CA ARG A 81 -16.04 0.82 1.76
C ARG A 81 -14.99 -0.19 1.34
N LEU A 82 -15.04 -0.67 0.10
CA LEU A 82 -14.04 -1.63 -0.40
C LEU A 82 -12.67 -0.95 -0.53
N LEU A 83 -12.65 0.28 -1.02
CA LEU A 83 -11.42 1.05 -1.18
C LEU A 83 -10.83 1.44 0.18
N GLU A 84 -11.64 1.91 1.12
CA GLU A 84 -11.23 2.23 2.49
C GLU A 84 -10.55 1.03 3.17
N LYS A 85 -11.16 -0.16 3.08
CA LYS A 85 -10.55 -1.40 3.59
C LYS A 85 -9.19 -1.68 2.97
N HIS A 86 -9.05 -1.50 1.65
CA HIS A 86 -7.77 -1.69 0.98
C HIS A 86 -6.72 -0.66 1.44
N LEU A 87 -7.12 0.60 1.65
CA LEU A 87 -6.20 1.65 2.15
C LEU A 87 -5.77 1.43 3.60
N GLU A 88 -6.58 0.74 4.42
CA GLU A 88 -6.23 0.37 5.80
C GLU A 88 -5.10 -0.68 5.86
N VAL A 89 -5.03 -1.56 4.85
CA VAL A 89 -4.13 -2.73 4.85
C VAL A 89 -2.94 -2.57 3.89
N CYS A 90 -3.08 -1.79 2.82
CA CYS A 90 -2.04 -1.59 1.81
C CYS A 90 -1.32 -0.25 2.01
N ALA A 91 -0.14 -0.31 2.64
CA ALA A 91 0.67 0.87 2.89
C ALA A 91 1.07 1.63 1.60
N VAL A 92 1.24 0.93 0.48
CA VAL A 92 1.58 1.56 -0.81
C VAL A 92 0.43 2.43 -1.30
N CYS A 93 -0.77 1.87 -1.41
CA CYS A 93 -1.95 2.62 -1.84
C CYS A 93 -2.32 3.74 -0.86
N ALA A 94 -2.10 3.54 0.44
CA ALA A 94 -2.28 4.59 1.44
C ALA A 94 -1.34 5.79 1.26
N VAL A 95 -0.11 5.56 0.79
CA VAL A 95 0.83 6.65 0.47
C VAL A 95 0.38 7.42 -0.77
N GLU A 96 -0.03 6.72 -1.83
CA GLU A 96 -0.54 7.35 -3.06
C GLU A 96 -1.77 8.23 -2.77
N ALA A 97 -2.76 7.69 -2.05
CA ALA A 97 -3.96 8.44 -1.69
C ALA A 97 -3.66 9.71 -0.87
N ARG A 98 -2.68 9.65 0.04
CA ARG A 98 -2.25 10.81 0.85
C ARG A 98 -1.52 11.84 0.02
N PHE A 99 -0.73 11.40 -0.96
CA PHE A 99 -0.03 12.30 -1.87
C PHE A 99 -1.05 13.08 -2.71
N GLU A 100 -2.00 12.40 -3.34
CA GLU A 100 -3.04 13.03 -4.14
C GLU A 100 -3.93 13.98 -3.30
N ASP A 101 -4.38 13.58 -2.10
CA ASP A 101 -5.10 14.47 -1.18
C ASP A 101 -4.28 15.73 -0.85
N SER A 102 -2.97 15.58 -0.63
CA SER A 102 -2.11 16.73 -0.30
C SER A 102 -2.04 17.74 -1.45
N VAL A 103 -1.98 17.27 -2.69
CA VAL A 103 -2.00 18.11 -3.90
C VAL A 103 -3.34 18.83 -4.01
N LEU A 104 -4.46 18.11 -3.88
CA LEU A 104 -5.80 18.70 -3.92
C LEU A 104 -6.00 19.74 -2.81
N ARG A 105 -5.49 19.49 -1.61
CA ARG A 105 -5.56 20.45 -0.49
C ARG A 105 -4.78 21.72 -0.81
N GLU A 106 -3.55 21.61 -1.30
CA GLU A 106 -2.73 22.77 -1.66
C GLU A 106 -3.36 23.59 -2.79
N MET A 107 -3.96 22.92 -3.79
CA MET A 107 -4.72 23.58 -4.84
C MET A 107 -5.93 24.33 -4.29
N ARG A 108 -6.73 23.69 -3.42
CA ARG A 108 -7.90 24.32 -2.78
C ARG A 108 -7.51 25.56 -1.97
N GLU A 109 -6.42 25.50 -1.22
CA GLU A 109 -5.92 26.64 -0.45
C GLU A 109 -5.55 27.82 -1.35
N LYS A 110 -4.90 27.58 -2.49
CA LYS A 110 -4.54 28.63 -3.45
C LYS A 110 -5.74 29.18 -4.23
N LEU A 111 -6.77 28.37 -4.45
CA LEU A 111 -7.98 28.74 -5.19
C LEU A 111 -9.07 29.39 -4.33
N GLN A 112 -9.03 29.25 -3.00
CA GLN A 112 -9.99 29.86 -2.07
C GLN A 112 -9.82 31.39 -2.00
N ARG A 113 -10.29 32.09 -3.03
CA ARG A 113 -10.27 33.56 -3.12
C ARG A 113 -11.67 34.19 -3.03
N ILE A 114 -12.69 33.41 -2.69
CA ILE A 114 -14.07 33.89 -2.61
C ILE A 114 -14.42 34.12 -1.14
N SER A 115 -14.72 35.36 -0.78
CA SER A 115 -15.22 35.71 0.55
C SER A 115 -16.59 35.07 0.77
N VAL A 116 -16.75 34.34 1.87
CA VAL A 116 -18.06 33.77 2.26
C VAL A 116 -19.03 34.92 2.56
N PRO A 117 -20.27 34.91 2.01
CA PRO A 117 -21.26 35.93 2.30
C PRO A 117 -21.55 36.05 3.80
N PRO A 118 -21.72 37.27 4.34
CA PRO A 118 -22.00 37.46 5.75
C PRO A 118 -23.29 36.74 6.15
N GLY A 119 -23.27 36.06 7.30
CA GLY A 119 -24.43 35.34 7.84
C GLY A 119 -24.70 33.97 7.21
N LEU A 120 -23.98 33.55 6.17
CA LEU A 120 -24.12 32.19 5.61
C LEU A 120 -23.73 31.11 6.61
N GLU A 121 -22.61 31.29 7.31
CA GLU A 121 -22.15 30.36 8.34
C GLU A 121 -23.22 30.14 9.43
N ALA A 122 -23.82 31.22 9.92
CA ALA A 122 -24.89 31.14 10.92
C ALA A 122 -26.12 30.39 10.39
N ARG A 123 -26.49 30.56 9.11
CA ARG A 123 -27.58 29.82 8.47
C ARG A 123 -27.26 28.33 8.37
N VAL A 124 -26.04 27.97 7.96
CA VAL A 124 -25.59 26.57 7.85
C VAL A 124 -25.58 25.91 9.23
N ARG A 125 -25.01 26.56 10.25
CA ARG A 125 -25.00 26.04 11.63
C ARG A 125 -26.42 25.79 12.16
N ARG A 126 -27.37 26.71 11.90
CA ARG A 126 -28.79 26.51 12.26
C ARG A 126 -29.41 25.32 11.53
N ALA A 127 -29.13 25.15 10.24
CA ALA A 127 -29.65 24.02 9.46
C ALA A 127 -29.11 22.67 9.99
N LEU A 128 -27.81 22.60 10.31
CA LEU A 128 -27.21 21.40 10.91
C LEU A 128 -27.77 21.08 12.29
N ALA A 129 -28.05 22.10 13.11
CA ALA A 129 -28.67 21.90 14.42
C ALA A 129 -30.07 21.28 14.30
N ARG A 130 -30.92 21.83 13.41
CA ARG A 130 -32.27 21.27 13.15
C ARG A 130 -32.22 19.83 12.66
N ALA A 131 -31.34 19.53 11.70
CA ALA A 131 -31.17 18.18 11.17
C ALA A 131 -30.72 17.16 12.24
N ARG A 132 -29.88 17.59 13.21
CA ARG A 132 -29.47 16.74 14.34
C ARG A 132 -30.57 16.52 15.37
N LEU A 133 -31.46 17.50 15.53
CA LEU A 133 -32.58 17.44 16.47
C LEU A 133 -33.78 16.66 15.93
N GLY A 134 -33.71 16.16 14.70
CA GLY A 134 -34.83 15.45 14.06
C GLY A 134 -36.04 16.35 13.81
N GLU A 135 -35.83 17.66 13.73
CA GLU A 135 -36.87 18.63 13.35
C GLU A 135 -37.05 18.59 11.82
N ASP A 136 -37.43 17.43 11.30
CA ASP A 136 -37.98 17.29 9.95
C ASP A 136 -39.41 17.83 9.96
N ASN A 137 -39.56 19.15 10.13
CA ASN A 137 -40.81 19.83 9.84
C ASN A 137 -40.60 20.79 8.66
N ASP A 138 -41.49 20.68 7.67
CA ASP A 138 -41.67 21.52 6.48
C ASP A 138 -40.77 21.25 5.27
N ARG A 139 -41.13 20.20 4.50
CA ARG A 139 -41.07 20.29 3.04
C ARG A 139 -42.39 20.87 2.53
N PRO A 140 -42.48 22.16 2.16
CA PRO A 140 -43.67 22.64 1.48
C PRO A 140 -43.77 21.91 0.13
N ALA A 141 -44.92 21.27 -0.10
CA ALA A 141 -45.31 20.77 -1.40
C ALA A 141 -45.29 21.94 -2.38
N ARG A 142 -44.49 21.84 -3.45
CA ARG A 142 -44.64 22.71 -4.61
C ARG A 142 -45.76 22.12 -5.44
N GLU A 143 -46.88 22.84 -5.51
CA GLU A 143 -47.96 22.65 -6.50
C GLU A 143 -47.52 23.12 -7.89
#